data_AF-A0A6G1RBN0-F1
#
_entry.id   AF-A0A6G1RBN0-F1
#
_cell.length_a   1.000
_cell.length_b   1.000
_cell.length_c   1.000
_cell.angle_alpha   90.00
_cell.angle_beta   90.00
_cell.angle_gamma   90.00
#
_symmetry.space_group_name_H-M   'P 1'
#
loop_
_entity.id
_entity.type
_entity.pdbx_description
1 polymer ?
#
loop_
_entity_poly.entity_id
_entity_poly.type
_entity_poly.pdbx_seq_one_letter_code
_entity_poly.pdbx_strand_id
1 'polypeptide(L)'
;RSKHRLYSDLQTPGRYGRVIITSFRKANMLDQHHTDLILKLHSAVTRIQVQRPGFNYTFAHICILNNDKTCIVDDIVHVLEELKAARSSNRTNFAITYPITHLKDGREVYNGHQLGGVTVHSKDRVKSAEAIQLTYYLQAINSLNDMVAEKWESIFCDTVELFQKSNRKVKMYPFTSSSLKEDFQKTSRVSERYLITSLVLVVTLAILCCSMQDCVRSKPWLGLLGLLTVTLATLTAAGIINLTGGKYNSTFLGIPFVMLGHGLYGTFEMLSSWRKTREDQHVKERTAAVFADSMLSFSLTTAMYLVTFGIGASPFTNIEAARIFCCNSCIAIFFNYLYVLSFYGSSL
;
A
#
# COMPACT_ATOMS: atom_id res chain seq x y z
N ARG A 1 -8.33 -22.38 25.90
CA ARG A 1 -8.75 -21.94 24.54
C ARG A 1 -8.34 -20.47 24.40
N SER A 2 -7.45 -20.17 23.45
CA SER A 2 -6.46 -19.07 23.43
C SER A 2 -6.93 -17.67 23.92
N LYS A 3 -6.19 -17.11 24.89
CA LYS A 3 -6.26 -15.73 25.43
C LYS A 3 -5.37 -14.73 24.67
N HIS A 4 -4.88 -15.08 23.47
CA HIS A 4 -4.04 -14.20 22.64
C HIS A 4 -4.67 -14.02 21.27
N ARG A 5 -5.80 -13.33 21.20
CA ARG A 5 -6.19 -12.65 19.96
C ARG A 5 -5.91 -11.17 20.18
N LEU A 6 -4.92 -10.66 19.45
CA LEU A 6 -4.70 -9.23 19.35
C LEU A 6 -5.99 -8.58 18.83
N TYR A 7 -6.26 -7.34 19.22
CA TYR A 7 -7.43 -6.60 18.73
C TYR A 7 -7.46 -6.49 17.19
N SER A 8 -6.31 -6.68 16.52
CA SER A 8 -6.17 -6.79 15.06
C SER A 8 -6.81 -8.04 14.45
N ASP A 9 -6.98 -9.12 15.21
CA ASP A 9 -7.60 -10.37 14.73
C ASP A 9 -9.13 -10.31 14.71
N LEU A 10 -9.72 -9.25 15.27
CA LEU A 10 -11.17 -8.97 15.25
C LEU A 10 -11.60 -8.18 14.00
N GLN A 11 -10.66 -7.58 13.27
CA GLN A 11 -10.91 -7.17 11.88
C GLN A 11 -10.72 -8.40 10.99
N THR A 12 -11.81 -9.14 10.80
CA THR A 12 -11.89 -10.05 9.66
C THR A 12 -11.58 -9.26 8.38
N PRO A 13 -10.96 -9.88 7.35
CA PRO A 13 -10.70 -9.27 6.04
C PRO A 13 -12.00 -9.07 5.23
N GLY A 14 -13.10 -8.70 5.89
CA GLY A 14 -14.34 -8.30 5.27
C GLY A 14 -14.25 -6.87 4.77
N ARG A 15 -15.07 -6.55 3.76
CA ARG A 15 -15.18 -5.20 3.26
C ARG A 15 -15.94 -4.31 4.25
N TYR A 16 -15.54 -3.05 4.35
CA TYR A 16 -16.22 -2.09 5.20
C TYR A 16 -16.05 -0.65 4.68
N GLY A 17 -17.01 0.20 5.03
CA GLY A 17 -16.89 1.64 4.97
C GLY A 17 -16.88 2.22 6.38
N ARG A 18 -15.93 3.08 6.68
CA ARG A 18 -15.80 3.78 7.95
C ARG A 18 -15.75 5.27 7.71
N VAL A 19 -16.34 6.05 8.60
CA VAL A 19 -16.24 7.51 8.58
C VAL A 19 -15.97 8.02 9.99
N ILE A 20 -14.96 8.88 10.11
CA ILE A 20 -14.68 9.62 11.34
C ILE A 20 -15.17 11.05 11.16
N ILE A 21 -15.96 11.52 12.11
CA ILE A 21 -16.64 12.81 12.06
C ILE A 21 -16.12 13.65 13.23
N THR A 22 -15.58 14.83 12.92
CA THR A 22 -15.00 15.74 13.93
C THR A 22 -15.44 17.19 13.72
N SER A 23 -15.45 17.99 14.80
CA SER A 23 -15.68 19.43 14.71
C SER A 23 -14.41 20.20 14.33
N PHE A 24 -14.55 21.31 13.60
CA PHE A 24 -13.44 22.26 13.39
C PHE A 24 -12.92 22.90 14.69
N ARG A 25 -13.78 23.07 15.71
CA ARG A 25 -13.45 23.80 16.95
C ARG A 25 -13.42 22.90 18.19
N LYS A 26 -13.23 21.59 18.04
CA LYS A 26 -13.38 20.61 19.13
C LYS A 26 -14.73 20.75 19.87
N ALA A 27 -15.78 21.15 19.14
CA ALA A 27 -17.12 21.22 19.70
C ALA A 27 -17.63 19.81 19.99
N ASN A 28 -18.61 19.72 20.87
CA ASN A 28 -19.21 18.47 21.27
C ASN A 28 -20.01 17.85 20.11
N MET A 29 -19.60 16.68 19.65
CA MET A 29 -20.29 15.91 18.61
C MET A 29 -21.62 15.32 19.08
N LEU A 30 -21.84 15.29 20.40
CA LEU A 30 -23.11 14.86 20.98
C LEU A 30 -24.17 15.98 21.02
N ASP A 31 -23.86 17.21 20.60
CA ASP A 31 -24.86 18.29 20.54
C ASP A 31 -25.98 17.98 19.53
N GLN A 32 -27.17 18.55 19.73
CA GLN A 32 -28.35 18.26 18.91
C GLN A 32 -28.10 18.45 17.41
N HIS A 33 -27.47 19.57 17.04
CA HIS A 33 -27.16 19.87 15.65
C HIS A 33 -26.25 18.82 15.00
N HIS A 34 -25.20 18.40 15.71
CA HIS A 34 -24.25 17.41 15.22
C HIS A 34 -24.87 16.02 15.17
N THR A 35 -25.62 15.63 16.20
CA THR A 35 -26.35 14.36 16.25
C THR A 35 -27.33 14.23 15.07
N ASP A 36 -28.12 15.28 14.78
CA ASP A 36 -29.04 15.28 13.64
C ASP A 36 -28.32 15.17 12.29
N LEU A 37 -27.16 15.80 12.17
CA LEU A 37 -26.32 15.74 10.97
C LEU A 37 -25.73 14.35 10.76
N ILE A 38 -25.27 13.69 11.83
CA ILE A 38 -24.74 12.32 11.80
C ILE A 38 -25.85 11.33 11.41
N LEU A 39 -27.05 11.46 11.96
CA LEU A 39 -28.18 10.61 11.60
C LEU A 39 -28.65 10.84 10.15
N LYS A 40 -28.58 12.08 9.64
CA LYS A 40 -28.81 12.37 8.21
C LYS A 40 -27.78 11.71 7.32
N LEU A 41 -26.50 11.76 7.69
CA LEU A 41 -25.43 11.05 6.97
C LEU A 41 -25.68 9.55 6.97
N HIS A 42 -26.03 8.96 8.11
CA HIS A 42 -26.37 7.54 8.23
C HIS A 42 -27.53 7.15 7.30
N SER A 43 -28.59 7.96 7.23
CA SER A 43 -29.70 7.74 6.30
C SER A 43 -29.27 7.85 4.82
N ALA A 44 -28.36 8.76 4.50
CA ALA A 44 -27.84 8.88 3.14
C ALA A 44 -27.01 7.65 2.74
N VAL A 45 -26.13 7.18 3.63
CA VAL A 45 -25.26 6.02 3.40
C VAL A 45 -26.07 4.73 3.25
N THR A 46 -27.09 4.50 4.08
CA THR A 46 -27.95 3.31 4.00
C THR A 46 -28.80 3.27 2.73
N ARG A 47 -29.08 4.44 2.12
CA ARG A 47 -29.81 4.58 0.86
C ARG A 47 -28.94 4.52 -0.40
N ILE A 48 -27.62 4.36 -0.27
CA ILE A 48 -26.74 4.19 -1.41
C ILE A 48 -27.21 2.99 -2.25
N GLN A 49 -27.30 3.21 -3.56
CA GLN A 49 -27.69 2.19 -4.54
C GLN A 49 -26.53 1.91 -5.50
N VAL A 50 -26.20 0.64 -5.65
CA VAL A 50 -25.25 0.16 -6.65
C VAL A 50 -26.05 -0.46 -7.79
N GLN A 51 -26.06 0.22 -8.94
CA GLN A 51 -26.77 -0.26 -10.12
C GLN A 51 -26.00 -1.39 -10.80
N ARG A 52 -26.70 -2.50 -11.05
CA ARG A 52 -26.22 -3.63 -11.84
C ARG A 52 -27.30 -4.04 -12.84
N PRO A 53 -26.94 -4.65 -13.98
CA PRO A 53 -27.94 -5.14 -14.93
C PRO A 53 -28.89 -6.11 -14.23
N GLY A 54 -30.17 -5.74 -14.15
CA GLY A 54 -31.24 -6.53 -13.57
C GLY A 54 -31.55 -6.30 -12.08
N PHE A 55 -30.69 -5.63 -11.30
CA PHE A 55 -30.96 -5.37 -9.87
C PHE A 55 -30.19 -4.18 -9.30
N ASN A 56 -30.85 -3.39 -8.44
CA ASN A 56 -30.23 -2.28 -7.71
C ASN A 56 -29.95 -2.70 -6.26
N TYR A 57 -28.68 -2.91 -5.93
CA TYR A 57 -28.26 -3.32 -4.60
C TYR A 57 -28.24 -2.11 -3.66
N THR A 58 -28.98 -2.19 -2.56
CA THR A 58 -28.88 -1.24 -1.44
C THR A 58 -27.99 -1.80 -0.33
N PHE A 59 -27.64 -0.97 0.65
CA PHE A 59 -26.87 -1.42 1.83
C PHE A 59 -27.51 -2.65 2.52
N ALA A 60 -28.84 -2.72 2.59
CA ALA A 60 -29.56 -3.84 3.19
C ALA A 60 -29.31 -5.19 2.51
N HIS A 61 -28.92 -5.20 1.24
CA HIS A 61 -28.64 -6.43 0.48
C HIS A 61 -27.19 -6.92 0.63
N ILE A 62 -26.28 -6.05 1.08
CA ILE A 62 -24.84 -6.32 1.12
C ILE A 62 -24.24 -6.18 2.52
N CYS A 63 -25.02 -5.80 3.52
CA CYS A 63 -24.57 -5.69 4.90
C CYS A 63 -24.32 -7.08 5.51
N ILE A 64 -23.50 -7.13 6.56
CA ILE A 64 -23.43 -8.33 7.40
C ILE A 64 -24.71 -8.43 8.23
N LEU A 65 -25.35 -9.59 8.20
CA LEU A 65 -26.59 -9.85 8.93
C LEU A 65 -26.29 -10.40 10.32
N ASN A 66 -27.06 -9.94 11.31
CA ASN A 66 -27.14 -10.52 12.64
C ASN A 66 -27.99 -11.81 12.63
N ASN A 67 -28.05 -12.52 13.75
CA ASN A 67 -28.90 -13.70 13.94
C ASN A 67 -30.38 -13.43 13.60
N ASP A 68 -30.84 -12.19 13.82
CA ASP A 68 -32.21 -11.73 13.53
C ASP A 68 -32.43 -11.29 12.07
N LYS A 69 -31.45 -11.53 11.17
CA LYS A 69 -31.46 -11.10 9.77
C LYS A 69 -31.53 -9.57 9.57
N THR A 70 -31.11 -8.80 10.56
CA THR A 70 -30.95 -7.35 10.49
C THR A 70 -29.50 -6.99 10.19
N CYS A 71 -29.25 -5.87 9.51
CA CYS A 71 -27.89 -5.41 9.26
C CYS A 71 -27.19 -5.03 10.58
N ILE A 72 -25.96 -5.51 10.76
CA ILE A 72 -25.09 -5.07 11.85
C ILE A 72 -24.56 -3.67 11.50
N VAL A 73 -24.92 -2.70 12.31
CA VAL A 73 -24.44 -1.31 12.26
C VAL A 73 -23.87 -0.98 13.65
N ASP A 74 -22.89 -0.07 13.70
CA ASP A 74 -22.34 0.40 14.97
C ASP A 74 -23.46 0.90 15.91
N ASP A 75 -23.51 0.34 17.12
CA ASP A 75 -24.54 0.62 18.12
C ASP A 75 -24.61 2.09 18.57
N ILE A 76 -23.55 2.89 18.30
CA ILE A 76 -23.59 4.34 18.53
C ILE A 76 -24.74 5.01 17.78
N VAL A 77 -25.16 4.46 16.64
CA VAL A 77 -26.33 4.98 15.90
C VAL A 77 -27.58 4.89 16.77
N HIS A 78 -27.81 3.74 17.42
CA HIS A 78 -28.93 3.55 18.34
C HIS A 78 -28.83 4.46 19.58
N VAL A 79 -27.63 4.66 20.12
CA VAL A 79 -27.39 5.61 21.22
C VAL A 79 -27.74 7.04 20.80
N LEU A 80 -27.39 7.45 19.57
CA LEU A 80 -27.71 8.78 19.04
C LEU A 80 -29.21 8.95 18.75
N GLU A 81 -29.88 7.90 18.27
CA GLU A 81 -31.34 7.86 18.10
C GLU A 81 -32.06 7.99 19.44
N GLU A 82 -31.65 7.23 20.46
CA GLU A 82 -32.18 7.34 21.81
C GLU A 82 -31.92 8.72 22.42
N LEU A 83 -30.73 9.29 22.22
CA LEU A 83 -30.38 10.63 22.66
C LEU A 83 -31.30 11.69 22.03
N LYS A 84 -31.58 11.55 20.73
CA LYS A 84 -32.52 12.42 20.01
C LYS A 84 -33.96 12.24 20.51
N ALA A 85 -34.40 11.00 20.75
CA ALA A 85 -35.72 10.70 21.30
C ALA A 85 -35.88 11.26 22.73
N ALA A 86 -34.86 11.13 23.58
CA ALA A 86 -34.86 11.67 24.94
C ALA A 86 -34.98 13.21 24.94
N ARG A 87 -34.25 13.88 24.04
CA ARG A 87 -34.35 15.34 23.85
C ARG A 87 -35.74 15.79 23.39
N SER A 88 -36.32 15.12 22.39
CA SER A 88 -37.67 15.46 21.91
C SER A 88 -38.78 15.22 22.96
N SER A 89 -38.59 14.22 23.84
CA SER A 89 -39.53 13.90 24.92
C SER A 89 -39.27 14.70 26.22
N ASN A 90 -38.32 15.65 26.26
CA ASN A 90 -37.87 16.35 27.47
C ASN A 90 -37.47 15.42 28.65
N ARG A 91 -37.08 14.17 28.36
CA ARG A 91 -36.63 13.22 29.38
C ARG A 91 -35.14 13.40 29.61
N THR A 92 -34.76 13.93 30.78
CA THR A 92 -33.35 14.15 31.20
C THR A 92 -32.63 12.88 31.64
N ASN A 93 -33.31 11.73 31.66
CA ASN A 93 -32.79 10.52 32.31
C ASN A 93 -31.87 9.66 31.43
N PHE A 94 -31.73 9.97 30.13
CA PHE A 94 -30.77 9.25 29.29
C PHE A 94 -29.40 9.91 29.42
N ALA A 95 -28.47 9.21 30.08
CA ALA A 95 -27.08 9.61 30.22
C ALA A 95 -26.19 8.60 29.52
N ILE A 96 -25.35 9.07 28.58
CA ILE A 96 -24.34 8.25 27.93
C ILE A 96 -23.21 8.01 28.93
N THR A 97 -22.88 6.76 29.19
CA THR A 97 -21.76 6.36 30.05
C THR A 97 -20.59 5.82 29.22
N TYR A 98 -19.36 5.97 29.70
CA TYR A 98 -18.15 5.54 29.03
C TYR A 98 -17.34 4.60 29.92
N PRO A 99 -16.87 3.44 29.43
CA PRO A 99 -16.82 3.01 28.02
C PRO A 99 -18.01 2.12 27.59
N ILE A 100 -18.98 1.88 28.47
CA ILE A 100 -20.17 1.07 28.19
C ILE A 100 -21.41 1.91 28.51
N THR A 101 -22.34 2.03 27.56
CA THR A 101 -23.66 2.65 27.74
C THR A 101 -24.73 1.58 27.78
N HIS A 102 -25.66 1.70 28.72
CA HIS A 102 -26.84 0.84 28.79
C HIS A 102 -28.01 1.50 28.05
N LEU A 103 -28.54 0.82 27.03
CA LEU A 103 -29.74 1.26 26.32
C LEU A 103 -31.00 0.89 27.11
N LYS A 104 -32.14 1.49 26.74
CA LYS A 104 -33.44 1.18 27.38
C LYS A 104 -33.87 -0.27 27.20
N ASP A 105 -33.41 -0.91 26.13
CA ASP A 105 -33.65 -2.33 25.84
C ASP A 105 -32.88 -3.27 26.79
N GLY A 106 -32.06 -2.75 27.71
CA GLY A 106 -31.19 -3.54 28.58
C GLY A 106 -29.90 -4.02 27.91
N ARG A 107 -29.68 -3.64 26.65
CA ARG A 107 -28.45 -3.95 25.90
C ARG A 107 -27.29 -3.08 26.38
N GLU A 108 -26.13 -3.72 26.58
CA GLU A 108 -24.87 -3.04 26.88
C GLU A 108 -24.12 -2.75 25.58
N VAL A 109 -23.77 -1.48 25.37
CA VAL A 109 -23.10 -1.02 24.16
C VAL A 109 -21.73 -0.45 24.51
N TYR A 110 -20.68 -1.06 23.95
CA TYR A 110 -19.31 -0.58 24.10
C TYR A 110 -19.02 0.56 23.12
N ASN A 111 -19.01 1.79 23.62
CA ASN A 111 -18.79 3.00 22.83
C ASN A 111 -17.32 3.49 22.83
N GLY A 112 -16.39 2.72 23.43
CA GLY A 112 -14.98 3.08 23.56
C GLY A 112 -14.24 3.29 22.24
N HIS A 113 -14.60 2.54 21.19
CA HIS A 113 -14.00 2.67 19.85
C HIS A 113 -14.78 3.62 18.93
N GLN A 114 -15.97 4.07 19.37
CA GLN A 114 -16.88 4.92 18.59
C GLN A 114 -16.73 6.39 18.96
N LEU A 115 -16.45 6.70 20.24
CA LEU A 115 -16.25 8.06 20.72
C LEU A 115 -14.76 8.38 20.87
N GLY A 116 -14.32 9.49 20.29
CA GLY A 116 -12.96 10.01 20.43
C GLY A 116 -12.92 11.33 21.20
N GLY A 117 -11.83 11.56 21.94
CA GLY A 117 -11.64 12.79 22.73
C GLY A 117 -12.74 12.99 23.78
N VAL A 118 -13.10 11.91 24.50
CA VAL A 118 -14.20 11.92 25.47
C VAL A 118 -13.77 12.65 26.75
N THR A 119 -14.57 13.63 27.16
CA THR A 119 -14.47 14.23 28.49
C THR A 119 -15.57 13.66 29.38
N VAL A 120 -15.19 13.05 30.48
CA VAL A 120 -16.10 12.38 31.41
C VAL A 120 -16.35 13.28 32.62
N HIS A 121 -17.58 13.30 33.13
CA HIS A 121 -17.96 13.90 34.40
C HIS A 121 -18.10 12.81 35.48
N SER A 122 -18.19 13.17 36.76
CA SER A 122 -18.25 12.20 37.87
C SER A 122 -19.27 11.07 37.63
N LYS A 123 -18.86 9.82 37.92
CA LYS A 123 -19.57 8.55 37.64
C LYS A 123 -19.69 8.17 36.15
N ASP A 124 -18.58 8.21 35.41
CA ASP A 124 -18.47 7.68 34.03
C ASP A 124 -19.44 8.28 33.00
N ARG A 125 -20.05 9.44 33.30
CA ARG A 125 -21.00 10.11 32.40
C ARG A 125 -20.24 10.95 31.37
N VAL A 126 -20.54 10.74 30.09
CA VAL A 126 -19.94 11.52 29.00
C VAL A 126 -20.50 12.94 29.01
N LYS A 127 -19.62 13.93 29.20
CA LYS A 127 -19.97 15.35 29.08
C LYS A 127 -19.87 15.83 27.63
N SER A 128 -18.79 15.46 26.96
CA SER A 128 -18.59 15.77 25.54
C SER A 128 -17.67 14.76 24.86
N ALA A 129 -17.82 14.64 23.55
CA ALA A 129 -16.93 13.88 22.68
C ALA A 129 -16.50 14.75 21.48
N GLU A 130 -15.20 14.78 21.17
CA GLU A 130 -14.65 15.56 20.06
C GLU A 130 -14.84 14.88 18.69
N ALA A 131 -14.97 13.54 18.68
CA ALA A 131 -15.08 12.74 17.47
C ALA A 131 -16.07 11.58 17.63
N ILE A 132 -16.73 11.23 16.52
CA ILE A 132 -17.58 10.04 16.41
C ILE A 132 -17.14 9.23 15.19
N GLN A 133 -17.00 7.92 15.37
CA GLN A 133 -16.70 6.95 14.31
C GLN A 133 -17.96 6.12 14.01
N LEU A 134 -18.26 5.96 12.72
CA LEU A 134 -19.27 5.04 12.21
C LEU A 134 -18.63 4.02 11.27
N THR A 135 -18.97 2.75 11.44
CA THR A 135 -18.50 1.63 10.61
C THR A 135 -19.71 0.89 10.03
N TYR A 136 -19.61 0.60 8.73
CA TYR A 136 -20.58 -0.14 7.95
C TYR A 136 -19.90 -1.40 7.44
N TYR A 137 -20.30 -2.55 7.97
CA TYR A 137 -19.72 -3.84 7.61
C TYR A 137 -20.45 -4.44 6.40
N LEU A 138 -19.68 -4.89 5.42
CA LEU A 138 -20.19 -5.44 4.16
C LEU A 138 -19.84 -6.93 4.06
N GLN A 139 -20.75 -7.69 3.46
CA GLN A 139 -20.60 -9.11 3.20
C GLN A 139 -19.86 -9.34 1.87
N ALA A 140 -18.71 -9.99 1.93
CA ALA A 140 -17.87 -10.30 0.77
C ALA A 140 -17.70 -11.83 0.57
N ILE A 141 -18.80 -12.59 0.63
CA ILE A 141 -18.74 -14.06 0.50
C ILE A 141 -18.62 -14.50 -0.96
N ASN A 142 -19.43 -13.91 -1.83
CA ASN A 142 -19.48 -14.25 -3.26
C ASN A 142 -18.69 -13.23 -4.08
N SER A 143 -18.12 -13.64 -5.21
CA SER A 143 -17.42 -12.73 -6.14
C SER A 143 -18.30 -11.57 -6.62
N LEU A 144 -19.60 -11.82 -6.82
CA LEU A 144 -20.58 -10.79 -7.15
C LEU A 144 -20.75 -9.79 -6.02
N ASN A 145 -20.92 -10.26 -4.78
CA ASN A 145 -21.08 -9.39 -3.61
C ASN A 145 -19.79 -8.60 -3.35
N ASP A 146 -18.63 -9.20 -3.55
CA ASP A 146 -17.33 -8.53 -3.43
C ASP A 146 -17.21 -7.36 -4.42
N MET A 147 -17.58 -7.59 -5.68
CA MET A 147 -17.54 -6.56 -6.72
C MET A 147 -18.58 -5.45 -6.50
N VAL A 148 -19.78 -5.79 -6.00
CA VAL A 148 -20.81 -4.82 -5.62
C VAL A 148 -20.35 -4.00 -4.42
N ALA A 149 -19.76 -4.64 -3.41
CA ALA A 149 -19.22 -3.99 -2.23
C ALA A 149 -18.06 -3.05 -2.57
N GLU A 150 -17.16 -3.42 -3.50
CA GLU A 150 -16.12 -2.51 -4.01
C GLU A 150 -16.71 -1.24 -4.62
N LYS A 151 -17.76 -1.41 -5.44
CA LYS A 151 -18.42 -0.27 -6.05
C LYS A 151 -19.17 0.57 -5.01
N TRP A 152 -19.76 -0.07 -4.01
CA TRP A 152 -20.40 0.62 -2.89
C TRP A 152 -19.39 1.44 -2.09
N GLU A 153 -18.20 0.90 -1.80
CA GLU A 153 -17.12 1.61 -1.10
C GLU A 153 -16.72 2.90 -1.83
N SER A 154 -16.58 2.86 -3.15
CA SER A 154 -16.30 4.05 -3.97
C SER A 154 -17.42 5.09 -3.87
N ILE A 155 -18.69 4.67 -4.03
CA ILE A 155 -19.84 5.58 -3.93
C ILE A 155 -20.00 6.13 -2.50
N PHE A 156 -19.65 5.34 -1.48
CA PHE A 156 -19.64 5.76 -0.08
C PHE A 156 -18.66 6.91 0.14
N CYS A 157 -17.42 6.79 -0.34
CA CYS A 157 -16.43 7.88 -0.26
C CYS A 157 -16.96 9.16 -0.95
N ASP A 158 -17.50 9.04 -2.17
CA ASP A 158 -18.06 10.17 -2.91
C ASP A 158 -19.23 10.83 -2.16
N THR A 159 -20.12 10.02 -1.58
CA THR A 159 -21.28 10.48 -0.82
C THR A 159 -20.85 11.25 0.44
N VAL A 160 -19.86 10.73 1.18
CA VAL A 160 -19.32 11.40 2.36
C VAL A 160 -18.63 12.72 1.97
N GLU A 161 -17.87 12.74 0.88
CA GLU A 161 -17.19 13.95 0.41
C GLU A 161 -18.20 15.04 -0.03
N LEU A 162 -19.26 14.65 -0.76
CA LEU A 162 -20.35 15.56 -1.12
C LEU A 162 -21.08 16.11 0.11
N PHE A 163 -21.31 15.26 1.11
CA PHE A 163 -21.94 15.66 2.36
C PHE A 163 -21.06 16.64 3.15
N GLN A 164 -19.74 16.44 3.15
CA GLN A 164 -18.77 17.37 3.75
C GLN A 164 -18.75 18.72 3.02
N LYS A 165 -18.78 18.73 1.68
CA LYS A 165 -18.85 19.97 0.88
C LYS A 165 -20.08 20.80 1.23
N SER A 166 -21.21 20.14 1.49
CA SER A 166 -22.47 20.77 1.92
C SER A 166 -22.43 21.25 3.38
N ASN A 167 -21.63 20.63 4.24
CA ASN A 167 -21.60 20.88 5.68
C ASN A 167 -20.19 21.28 6.18
N ARG A 168 -19.73 22.46 5.77
CA ARG A 168 -18.38 22.99 6.09
C ARG A 168 -18.05 23.13 7.58
N LYS A 169 -19.01 23.02 8.50
CA LYS A 169 -18.79 23.13 9.96
C LYS A 169 -18.23 21.84 10.57
N VAL A 170 -18.27 20.73 9.85
CA VAL A 170 -17.84 19.40 10.29
C VAL A 170 -16.78 18.87 9.32
N LYS A 171 -15.77 18.19 9.84
CA LYS A 171 -14.80 17.45 9.03
C LYS A 171 -15.18 15.97 9.04
N MET A 172 -15.16 15.36 7.86
CA MET A 172 -15.46 13.94 7.70
C MET A 172 -14.26 13.29 7.02
N TYR A 173 -13.87 12.12 7.51
CA TYR A 173 -12.76 11.35 6.95
C TYR A 173 -13.30 9.96 6.60
N PRO A 174 -13.71 9.74 5.34
CA PRO A 174 -14.09 8.42 4.87
C PRO A 174 -12.84 7.53 4.76
N PHE A 175 -13.00 6.26 5.10
CA PHE A 175 -11.98 5.24 5.01
C PHE A 175 -12.65 3.91 4.70
N THR A 176 -12.19 3.20 3.67
CA THR A 176 -12.75 1.92 3.24
C THR A 176 -11.67 0.84 3.22
N SER A 177 -12.07 -0.43 3.16
CA SER A 177 -11.15 -1.55 2.95
C SER A 177 -10.29 -1.39 1.69
N SER A 178 -10.81 -0.77 0.63
CA SER A 178 -10.07 -0.54 -0.62
C SER A 178 -9.22 0.73 -0.63
N SER A 179 -9.44 1.66 0.30
CA SER A 179 -8.74 2.97 0.31
C SER A 179 -7.23 2.83 0.34
N LEU A 180 -6.69 1.93 1.17
CA LEU A 180 -5.24 1.69 1.25
C LEU A 180 -4.66 1.20 -0.09
N LYS A 181 -5.35 0.26 -0.75
CA LYS A 181 -4.94 -0.26 -2.06
C LYS A 181 -4.97 0.84 -3.12
N GLU A 182 -6.00 1.68 -3.11
CA GLU A 182 -6.17 2.79 -4.05
C GLU A 182 -5.09 3.87 -3.84
N ASP A 183 -4.79 4.22 -2.59
CA ASP A 183 -3.71 5.15 -2.24
C ASP A 183 -2.33 4.62 -2.67
N PHE A 184 -2.08 3.32 -2.53
CA PHE A 184 -0.86 2.69 -3.06
C PHE A 184 -0.79 2.79 -4.59
N GLN A 185 -1.89 2.50 -5.31
CA GLN A 185 -1.93 2.61 -6.77
C GLN A 185 -1.74 4.06 -7.24
N LYS A 186 -2.34 5.02 -6.54
CA LYS A 186 -2.16 6.45 -6.81
C LYS A 186 -0.71 6.88 -6.59
N THR A 187 -0.08 6.44 -5.51
CA THR A 187 1.34 6.70 -5.23
C THR A 187 2.23 6.11 -6.33
N SER A 188 1.94 4.88 -6.79
CA SER A 188 2.65 4.25 -7.90
C SER A 188 2.59 5.09 -9.19
N ARG A 189 1.40 5.63 -9.54
CA ARG A 189 1.24 6.53 -10.69
C ARG A 189 1.97 7.86 -10.53
N VAL A 190 2.02 8.42 -9.33
CA VAL A 190 2.81 9.64 -9.08
C VAL A 190 4.30 9.37 -9.27
N SER A 191 4.78 8.20 -8.82
CA SER A 191 6.18 7.76 -8.98
C SER A 191 6.58 7.47 -10.42
N GLU A 192 5.63 7.17 -11.31
CA GLU A 192 5.90 6.89 -12.74
C GLU A 192 6.73 7.99 -13.41
N ARG A 193 6.38 9.26 -13.19
CA ARG A 193 7.12 10.40 -13.76
C ARG A 193 8.56 10.43 -13.27
N TYR A 194 8.77 10.23 -11.97
CA TYR A 194 10.10 10.23 -11.37
C TYR A 194 10.94 9.04 -11.87
N LEU A 195 10.33 7.87 -12.02
CA LEU A 195 10.99 6.68 -12.59
C LEU A 195 11.44 6.92 -14.03
N ILE A 196 10.57 7.51 -14.87
CA ILE A 196 10.93 7.85 -16.26
C ILE A 196 12.07 8.86 -16.29
N THR A 197 12.02 9.92 -15.47
CA THR A 197 13.11 10.91 -15.42
C THR A 197 14.43 10.31 -14.94
N SER A 198 14.39 9.41 -13.95
CA SER A 198 15.57 8.69 -13.47
C SER A 198 16.14 7.76 -14.54
N LEU A 199 15.30 7.06 -15.28
CA LEU A 199 15.71 6.18 -16.38
C LEU A 199 16.42 6.98 -17.49
N VAL A 200 15.85 8.12 -17.91
CA VAL A 200 16.47 9.00 -18.91
C VAL A 200 17.82 9.51 -18.41
N LEU A 201 17.91 9.91 -17.15
CA LEU A 201 19.18 10.37 -16.55
C LEU A 201 20.24 9.25 -16.54
N VAL A 202 19.86 8.02 -16.19
CA VAL A 202 20.77 6.87 -16.19
C VAL A 202 21.25 6.53 -17.61
N VAL A 203 20.36 6.54 -18.60
CA VAL A 203 20.71 6.29 -20.01
C VAL A 203 21.67 7.36 -20.53
N THR A 204 21.35 8.64 -20.30
CA THR A 204 22.21 9.76 -20.72
C THR A 204 23.57 9.70 -20.05
N LEU A 205 23.62 9.43 -18.74
CA LEU A 205 24.88 9.29 -18.01
C LEU A 205 25.70 8.10 -18.52
N ALA A 206 25.08 6.96 -18.79
CA ALA A 206 25.78 5.80 -19.34
C ALA A 206 26.41 6.09 -20.71
N ILE A 207 25.69 6.79 -21.59
CA ILE A 207 26.22 7.20 -22.90
C ILE A 207 27.38 8.20 -22.73
N LEU A 208 27.21 9.21 -21.86
CA LEU A 208 28.23 10.24 -21.63
C LEU A 208 29.50 9.67 -21.00
N CYS A 209 29.40 8.82 -19.99
CA CYS A 209 30.55 8.16 -19.35
C CYS A 209 31.31 7.22 -20.31
N CYS A 210 30.58 6.59 -21.24
CA CYS A 210 31.17 5.74 -22.26
C CYS A 210 31.64 6.51 -23.50
N SER A 211 31.39 7.82 -23.57
CA SER A 211 31.87 8.69 -24.63
C SER A 211 33.26 9.25 -24.32
N MET A 212 34.10 9.35 -25.34
CA MET A 212 35.42 9.99 -25.28
C MET A 212 35.44 11.18 -26.24
N GLN A 213 36.40 12.11 -26.05
CA GLN A 213 36.58 13.26 -26.95
C GLN A 213 36.95 12.81 -28.38
N ASP A 214 37.66 11.68 -28.50
CA ASP A 214 37.94 11.04 -29.78
C ASP A 214 36.78 10.13 -30.21
N CYS A 215 36.11 10.47 -31.32
CA CYS A 215 34.97 9.70 -31.84
C CYS A 215 35.30 8.24 -32.17
N VAL A 216 36.56 7.95 -32.51
CA VAL A 216 37.03 6.58 -32.85
C VAL A 216 37.22 5.72 -31.59
N ARG A 217 37.58 6.34 -30.47
CA ARG A 217 37.78 5.66 -29.18
C ARG A 217 36.52 5.64 -28.32
N SER A 218 35.54 6.46 -28.67
CA SER A 218 34.22 6.50 -28.06
C SER A 218 33.49 5.18 -28.28
N LYS A 219 33.00 4.56 -27.21
CA LYS A 219 32.23 3.29 -27.26
C LYS A 219 30.87 3.48 -26.57
N PRO A 220 30.00 4.41 -27.04
CA PRO A 220 28.73 4.72 -26.40
C PRO A 220 27.77 3.52 -26.42
N TRP A 221 27.87 2.68 -27.45
CA TRP A 221 27.09 1.45 -27.58
C TRP A 221 27.38 0.43 -26.47
N LEU A 222 28.60 0.39 -25.93
CA LEU A 222 28.90 -0.47 -24.78
C LEU A 222 28.17 -0.02 -23.52
N GLY A 223 28.01 1.29 -23.30
CA GLY A 223 27.21 1.80 -22.18
C GLY A 223 25.73 1.37 -22.30
N LEU A 224 25.18 1.43 -23.51
CA LEU A 224 23.81 0.96 -23.78
C LEU A 224 23.67 -0.56 -23.62
N LEU A 225 24.65 -1.34 -24.08
CA LEU A 225 24.69 -2.79 -23.89
C LEU A 225 24.81 -3.15 -22.40
N GLY A 226 25.57 -2.39 -21.61
CA GLY A 226 25.63 -2.55 -20.16
C GLY A 226 24.25 -2.37 -19.52
N LEU A 227 23.53 -1.30 -19.86
CA LEU A 227 22.14 -1.12 -19.40
C LEU A 227 21.22 -2.25 -19.86
N LEU A 228 21.33 -2.68 -21.11
CA LEU A 228 20.56 -3.80 -21.64
C LEU A 228 20.82 -5.08 -20.82
N THR A 229 22.07 -5.40 -20.47
CA THR A 229 22.37 -6.58 -19.65
C THR A 229 21.71 -6.54 -18.28
N VAL A 230 21.75 -5.39 -17.60
CA VAL A 230 21.13 -5.22 -16.28
C VAL A 230 19.60 -5.37 -16.37
N THR A 231 18.99 -4.78 -17.42
CA THR A 231 17.54 -4.91 -17.63
C THR A 231 17.13 -6.35 -17.92
N LEU A 232 17.87 -7.07 -18.76
CA LEU A 232 17.62 -8.48 -19.06
C LEU A 232 17.73 -9.34 -17.80
N ALA A 233 18.76 -9.14 -16.97
CA ALA A 233 18.93 -9.87 -15.71
C ALA A 233 17.78 -9.60 -14.71
N THR A 234 17.28 -8.36 -14.67
CA THR A 234 16.14 -8.00 -13.82
C THR A 234 14.85 -8.62 -14.33
N LEU A 235 14.64 -8.64 -15.66
CA LEU A 235 13.47 -9.27 -16.29
C LEU A 235 13.47 -10.79 -16.11
N THR A 236 14.63 -11.45 -16.21
CA THR A 236 14.71 -12.90 -15.99
C THR A 236 14.40 -13.27 -14.55
N ALA A 237 14.92 -12.53 -13.57
CA ALA A 237 14.59 -12.72 -12.17
C ALA A 237 13.09 -12.51 -11.88
N ALA A 238 12.51 -11.43 -12.42
CA ALA A 238 11.07 -11.17 -12.33
C ALA A 238 10.23 -12.28 -12.97
N GLY A 239 10.68 -12.82 -14.12
CA GLY A 239 10.04 -13.95 -14.80
C GLY A 239 10.06 -15.22 -13.97
N ILE A 240 11.20 -15.55 -13.35
CA ILE A 240 11.34 -16.73 -12.47
C ILE A 240 10.41 -16.61 -11.25
N ILE A 241 10.36 -15.44 -10.62
CA ILE A 241 9.47 -15.21 -9.46
C ILE A 241 8.00 -15.31 -9.87
N ASN A 242 7.62 -14.78 -11.03
CA ASN A 242 6.26 -14.89 -11.52
C ASN A 242 5.87 -16.35 -11.83
N LEU A 243 6.76 -17.11 -12.48
CA LEU A 243 6.55 -18.54 -12.78
C LEU A 243 6.45 -19.42 -11.52
N THR A 244 7.14 -19.05 -10.45
CA THR A 244 7.09 -19.74 -9.15
C THR A 244 5.90 -19.32 -8.28
N GLY A 245 4.99 -18.49 -8.81
CA GLY A 245 3.79 -18.04 -8.09
C GLY A 245 4.06 -16.96 -7.05
N GLY A 246 5.18 -16.25 -7.15
CA GLY A 246 5.52 -15.14 -6.28
C GLY A 246 4.53 -13.98 -6.39
N LYS A 247 4.13 -13.40 -5.26
CA LYS A 247 3.22 -12.26 -5.22
C LYS A 247 3.99 -10.96 -5.47
N TYR A 248 3.44 -10.10 -6.33
CA TYR A 248 3.98 -8.76 -6.54
C TYR A 248 3.90 -7.94 -5.26
N ASN A 249 4.99 -7.27 -4.91
CA ASN A 249 5.09 -6.41 -3.73
C ASN A 249 5.58 -5.01 -4.12
N SER A 250 5.20 -4.01 -3.33
CA SER A 250 5.70 -2.63 -3.48
C SER A 250 7.24 -2.53 -3.43
N THR A 251 7.92 -3.43 -2.69
CA THR A 251 9.39 -3.46 -2.59
C THR A 251 10.09 -3.75 -3.92
N PHE A 252 9.40 -4.33 -4.92
CA PHE A 252 9.98 -4.57 -6.24
C PHE A 252 10.42 -3.27 -6.94
N LEU A 253 9.83 -2.12 -6.59
CA LEU A 253 10.23 -0.81 -7.09
C LEU A 253 11.70 -0.47 -6.76
N GLY A 254 12.26 -1.06 -5.69
CA GLY A 254 13.65 -0.84 -5.29
C GLY A 254 14.69 -1.68 -6.05
N ILE A 255 14.27 -2.80 -6.65
CA ILE A 255 15.18 -3.79 -7.25
C ILE A 255 15.97 -3.21 -8.44
N PRO A 256 15.35 -2.48 -9.39
CA PRO A 256 16.09 -1.88 -10.50
C PRO A 256 17.23 -0.97 -10.03
N PHE A 257 17.07 -0.24 -8.92
CA PHE A 257 18.12 0.65 -8.40
C PHE A 257 19.33 -0.13 -7.87
N VAL A 258 19.09 -1.22 -7.13
CA VAL A 258 20.16 -2.11 -6.66
C VAL A 258 20.88 -2.75 -7.85
N MET A 259 20.12 -3.20 -8.84
CA MET A 259 20.65 -3.85 -10.03
C MET A 259 21.45 -2.90 -10.91
N LEU A 260 21.00 -1.66 -11.09
CA LEU A 260 21.75 -0.63 -11.80
C LEU A 260 23.08 -0.33 -11.10
N GLY A 261 23.09 -0.18 -9.79
CA GLY A 261 24.33 0.06 -9.03
C GLY A 261 25.35 -1.07 -9.16
N HIS A 262 24.93 -2.30 -8.86
CA HIS A 262 25.82 -3.46 -8.92
C HIS A 262 26.24 -3.82 -10.37
N GLY A 263 25.29 -3.81 -11.31
CA GLY A 263 25.54 -4.19 -12.69
C GLY A 263 26.38 -3.18 -13.48
N LEU A 264 26.12 -1.87 -13.31
CA LEU A 264 26.91 -0.84 -13.98
C LEU A 264 28.35 -0.81 -13.46
N TYR A 265 28.56 -1.05 -12.16
CA TYR A 265 29.91 -1.17 -11.59
C TYR A 265 30.76 -2.20 -12.34
N GLY A 266 30.23 -3.42 -12.57
CA GLY A 266 30.94 -4.46 -13.31
C GLY A 266 31.24 -4.08 -14.76
N THR A 267 30.22 -3.59 -15.48
CA THR A 267 30.36 -3.23 -16.91
C THR A 267 31.31 -2.05 -17.15
N PHE A 268 31.30 -1.03 -16.28
CA PHE A 268 32.20 0.12 -16.38
C PHE A 268 33.63 -0.21 -15.96
N GLU A 269 33.83 -1.08 -14.97
CA GLU A 269 35.17 -1.52 -14.59
C GLU A 269 35.84 -2.31 -15.73
N MET A 270 35.10 -3.24 -16.35
CA MET A 270 35.58 -3.97 -17.53
C MET A 270 35.90 -3.02 -18.70
N LEU A 271 35.06 -2.01 -18.95
CA LEU A 271 35.33 -1.01 -20.00
C LEU A 271 36.56 -0.15 -19.67
N SER A 272 36.74 0.21 -18.39
CA SER A 272 37.91 0.95 -17.91
C SER A 272 39.18 0.16 -18.15
N SER A 273 39.20 -1.13 -17.77
CA SER A 273 40.33 -2.02 -18.04
C SER A 273 40.58 -2.21 -19.54
N TRP A 274 39.52 -2.35 -20.35
CA TRP A 274 39.65 -2.42 -21.82
C TRP A 274 40.37 -1.21 -22.39
N ARG A 275 40.06 0.00 -21.89
CA ARG A 275 40.70 1.24 -22.34
C ARG A 275 42.18 1.35 -21.94
N LYS A 276 42.63 0.63 -20.91
CA LYS A 276 44.03 0.55 -20.47
C LYS A 276 44.86 -0.44 -21.32
N THR A 277 44.22 -1.43 -21.95
CA THR A 277 44.92 -2.36 -22.86
C THR A 277 45.48 -1.65 -24.08
N ARG A 278 46.58 -2.18 -24.65
CA ARG A 278 47.19 -1.57 -25.84
C ARG A 278 46.33 -1.85 -27.07
N GLU A 279 46.18 -0.86 -27.93
CA GLU A 279 45.28 -0.93 -29.10
C GLU A 279 45.84 -1.81 -30.24
N ASP A 280 47.15 -2.05 -30.25
CA ASP A 280 47.88 -2.89 -31.21
C ASP A 280 47.78 -4.40 -30.91
N GLN A 281 47.31 -4.78 -29.72
CA GLN A 281 47.14 -6.17 -29.32
C GLN A 281 45.93 -6.82 -29.97
N HIS A 282 46.05 -8.12 -30.27
CA HIS A 282 44.93 -8.89 -30.80
C HIS A 282 43.76 -8.92 -29.80
N VAL A 283 42.52 -8.85 -30.30
CA VAL A 283 41.28 -8.78 -29.47
C VAL A 283 41.28 -9.85 -28.36
N LYS A 284 41.65 -11.09 -28.70
CA LYS A 284 41.76 -12.21 -27.75
C LYS A 284 42.64 -11.88 -26.53
N GLU A 285 43.80 -11.26 -26.75
CA GLU A 285 44.73 -10.94 -25.67
C GLU A 285 44.20 -9.79 -24.81
N ARG A 286 43.58 -8.79 -25.45
CA ARG A 286 42.95 -7.66 -24.77
C ARG A 286 41.81 -8.13 -23.88
N THR A 287 40.92 -8.99 -24.39
CA THR A 287 39.81 -9.55 -23.62
C THR A 287 40.35 -10.35 -22.43
N ALA A 288 41.36 -11.21 -22.64
CA ALA A 288 41.97 -11.98 -21.56
C ALA A 288 42.58 -11.08 -20.46
N ALA A 289 43.24 -9.98 -20.85
CA ALA A 289 43.78 -9.01 -19.90
C ALA A 289 42.69 -8.31 -19.08
N VAL A 290 41.58 -7.91 -19.72
CA VAL A 290 40.44 -7.31 -19.00
C VAL A 290 39.81 -8.27 -18.00
N PHE A 291 39.61 -9.52 -18.40
CA PHE A 291 39.08 -10.54 -17.48
C PHE A 291 40.01 -10.79 -16.30
N ALA A 292 41.33 -10.82 -16.52
CA ALA A 292 42.30 -11.00 -15.47
C ALA A 292 42.33 -9.82 -14.47
N ASP A 293 42.14 -8.59 -14.94
CA ASP A 293 42.20 -7.37 -14.14
C ASP A 293 40.89 -7.10 -13.36
N SER A 294 39.73 -7.20 -14.02
CA SER A 294 38.46 -6.73 -13.45
C SER A 294 37.57 -7.84 -12.85
N MET A 295 37.66 -9.07 -13.36
CA MET A 295 36.64 -10.10 -13.06
C MET A 295 36.76 -10.68 -11.65
N LEU A 296 37.97 -10.69 -11.07
CA LEU A 296 38.18 -11.17 -9.70
C LEU A 296 37.45 -10.28 -8.68
N SER A 297 37.63 -8.96 -8.79
CA SER A 297 36.97 -7.97 -7.94
C SER A 297 35.45 -7.99 -8.12
N PHE A 298 34.98 -8.10 -9.36
CA PHE A 298 33.55 -8.20 -9.63
C PHE A 298 32.92 -9.49 -9.07
N SER A 299 33.60 -10.62 -9.20
CA SER A 299 33.17 -11.90 -8.59
C SER A 299 33.07 -11.81 -7.06
N LEU A 300 34.05 -11.19 -6.40
CA LEU A 300 34.06 -11.02 -4.95
C LEU A 300 32.89 -10.17 -4.47
N THR A 301 32.65 -9.02 -5.11
CA THR A 301 31.51 -8.14 -4.78
C THR A 301 30.17 -8.84 -5.04
N THR A 302 30.04 -9.57 -6.15
CA THR A 302 28.85 -10.38 -6.46
C THR A 302 28.60 -11.43 -5.38
N ALA A 303 29.63 -12.18 -4.97
CA ALA A 303 29.51 -13.19 -3.92
C ALA A 303 29.06 -12.57 -2.59
N MET A 304 29.59 -11.41 -2.22
CA MET A 304 29.15 -10.67 -1.04
C MET A 304 27.65 -10.33 -1.12
N TYR A 305 27.19 -9.79 -2.25
CA TYR A 305 25.77 -9.50 -2.45
C TYR A 305 24.90 -10.76 -2.38
N LEU A 306 25.32 -11.87 -2.99
CA LEU A 306 24.59 -13.14 -2.94
C LEU A 306 24.47 -13.67 -1.51
N VAL A 307 25.53 -13.56 -0.69
CA VAL A 307 25.48 -13.94 0.72
C VAL A 307 24.55 -13.00 1.50
N THR A 308 24.69 -11.68 1.33
CA THR A 308 23.86 -10.69 2.04
C THR A 308 22.38 -10.85 1.72
N PHE A 309 22.02 -10.90 0.43
CA PHE A 309 20.62 -11.11 0.02
C PHE A 309 20.15 -12.54 0.28
N GLY A 310 21.03 -13.54 0.23
CA GLY A 310 20.72 -14.91 0.61
C GLY A 310 20.30 -15.03 2.08
N ILE A 311 21.04 -14.38 2.99
CA ILE A 311 20.67 -14.28 4.40
C ILE A 311 19.34 -13.52 4.56
N GLY A 312 19.13 -12.43 3.81
CA GLY A 312 17.87 -11.69 3.84
C GLY A 312 16.67 -12.48 3.31
N ALA A 313 16.89 -13.40 2.37
CA ALA A 313 15.87 -14.31 1.83
C ALA A 313 15.58 -15.52 2.75
N SER A 314 16.36 -15.67 3.82
CA SER A 314 16.21 -16.77 4.78
C SER A 314 14.86 -16.72 5.51
N PRO A 315 14.30 -17.87 5.92
CA PRO A 315 13.10 -17.94 6.76
C PRO A 315 13.24 -17.23 8.12
N PHE A 316 14.45 -16.84 8.55
CA PHE A 316 14.65 -16.04 9.76
C PHE A 316 14.14 -14.60 9.62
N THR A 317 13.92 -14.11 8.40
CA THR A 317 13.34 -12.78 8.16
C THR A 317 11.82 -12.83 8.35
N ASN A 318 11.34 -12.30 9.47
CA ASN A 318 9.91 -12.28 9.83
C ASN A 318 9.03 -11.46 8.86
N ILE A 319 9.62 -10.56 8.06
CA ILE A 319 8.90 -9.70 7.13
C ILE A 319 8.88 -10.34 5.74
N GLU A 320 7.72 -10.87 5.35
CA GLU A 320 7.53 -11.53 4.03
C GLU A 320 7.94 -10.63 2.86
N ALA A 321 7.63 -9.33 2.95
CA ALA A 321 7.99 -8.35 1.93
C ALA A 321 9.50 -8.23 1.70
N ALA A 322 10.29 -8.28 2.78
CA ALA A 322 11.74 -8.24 2.72
C ALA A 322 12.30 -9.56 2.17
N ARG A 323 11.72 -10.69 2.57
CA ARG A 323 12.13 -12.03 2.10
C ARG A 323 12.01 -12.15 0.58
N ILE A 324 10.86 -11.74 0.01
CA ILE A 324 10.63 -11.77 -1.44
C ILE A 324 11.57 -10.81 -2.17
N PHE A 325 11.79 -9.61 -1.62
CA PHE A 325 12.73 -8.63 -2.19
C PHE A 325 14.16 -9.16 -2.25
N CYS A 326 14.65 -9.73 -1.15
CA CYS A 326 15.98 -10.31 -1.06
C CYS A 326 16.14 -11.53 -1.98
N CYS A 327 15.12 -12.40 -2.05
CA CYS A 327 15.12 -13.55 -2.96
C CYS A 327 15.23 -13.10 -4.43
N ASN A 328 14.39 -12.14 -4.85
CA ASN A 328 14.43 -11.65 -6.22
C ASN A 328 15.75 -10.91 -6.54
N SER A 329 16.27 -10.12 -5.60
CA SER A 329 17.56 -9.43 -5.76
C SER A 329 18.72 -10.44 -5.89
N CYS A 330 18.70 -11.52 -5.10
CA CYS A 330 19.69 -12.59 -5.19
C CYS A 330 19.69 -13.26 -6.58
N ILE A 331 18.50 -13.62 -7.09
CA ILE A 331 18.35 -14.21 -8.44
C ILE A 331 18.82 -13.22 -9.51
N ALA A 332 18.40 -11.95 -9.42
CA ALA A 332 18.79 -10.92 -10.38
C ALA A 332 20.31 -10.69 -10.42
N ILE A 333 20.97 -10.66 -9.27
CA ILE A 333 22.43 -10.50 -9.15
C ILE A 333 23.16 -11.71 -9.74
N PHE A 334 22.67 -12.92 -9.47
CA PHE A 334 23.23 -14.14 -10.05
C PHE A 334 23.18 -14.13 -11.59
N PHE A 335 22.01 -13.83 -12.17
CA PHE A 335 21.88 -13.73 -13.63
C PHE A 335 22.64 -12.56 -14.23
N ASN A 336 22.71 -11.43 -13.53
CA ASN A 336 23.51 -10.29 -13.96
C ASN A 336 24.99 -10.66 -14.06
N TYR A 337 25.54 -11.37 -13.08
CA TYR A 337 26.91 -11.87 -13.14
C TYR A 337 27.14 -12.76 -14.37
N LEU A 338 26.22 -13.70 -14.64
CA LEU A 338 26.31 -14.56 -15.83
C LEU A 338 26.24 -13.76 -17.14
N TYR A 339 25.37 -12.75 -17.24
CA TYR A 339 25.23 -11.91 -18.43
C TYR A 339 26.40 -10.95 -18.62
N VAL A 340 26.99 -10.43 -17.54
CA VAL A 340 28.22 -9.64 -17.62
C VAL A 340 29.39 -10.52 -18.10
N LEU A 341 29.53 -11.73 -17.54
CA LEU A 341 30.57 -12.70 -17.95
C LEU A 341 30.45 -13.11 -19.41
N SER A 342 29.23 -13.42 -19.87
CA SER A 342 29.00 -13.97 -21.21
C SER A 342 28.68 -12.88 -22.24
N PHE A 343 27.50 -12.27 -22.16
CA PHE A 343 26.98 -11.35 -23.17
C PHE A 343 27.78 -10.03 -23.24
N TYR A 344 28.01 -9.38 -22.09
CA TYR A 344 28.77 -8.13 -22.07
C TYR A 344 30.24 -8.37 -22.41
N GLY A 345 30.85 -9.39 -21.79
CA GLY A 345 32.22 -9.80 -22.05
C GLY A 345 32.50 -10.15 -23.53
N SER A 346 31.53 -10.75 -24.23
CA SER A 346 31.64 -11.05 -25.66
C SER A 346 31.49 -9.81 -26.55
N SER A 347 30.88 -8.74 -26.05
CA SER A 347 30.61 -7.51 -26.80
C SER A 347 31.71 -6.45 -26.66
N LEU A 348 32.65 -6.66 -25.72
CA LEU A 348 33.74 -5.75 -25.34
C LEU A 348 34.76 -5.56 -26.49
#